data_AF-A0A093INM2-F1
#
_entry.id   AF-A0A093INM2-F1
#
_cell.length_a   1.000
_cell.length_b   1.000
_cell.length_c   1.000
_cell.angle_alpha   90.00
_cell.angle_beta   90.00
_cell.angle_gamma   90.00
#
_symmetry.space_group_name_H-M   'P 1'
#
loop_
_entity.id
_entity.type
_entity.pdbx_description
1 polymer ?
#
loop_
_entity_poly.entity_id
_entity_poly.type
_entity_poly.pdbx_seq_one_letter_code
_entity_poly.pdbx_strand_id
1 'polypeptide(L)'
;MTNTTTIRPGTQTTIPSTTTTARPTLAPQPSPIPTGTYTISNGNRTCIKAVMGLQLMAQNTQKKRMEYMAVNPNETQISGSCGMVQSELNITFSGGFISFTFVKQAPTYYVSKIETGLQFSEG
;
A
#
# COMPACT_ATOMS: atom_id res chain seq x y z
N MET A 1 -26.21 60.49 -64.32
CA MET A 1 -25.95 60.63 -62.88
C MET A 1 -25.78 59.23 -62.31
N THR A 2 -24.60 59.00 -61.77
CA THR A 2 -24.02 57.73 -61.29
C THR A 2 -24.60 57.34 -59.93
N ASN A 3 -24.74 56.04 -59.66
CA ASN A 3 -24.64 55.55 -58.27
C ASN A 3 -24.09 54.12 -58.26
N THR A 4 -22.78 54.04 -58.03
CA THR A 4 -22.03 52.80 -57.85
C THR A 4 -21.91 52.54 -56.35
N THR A 5 -22.45 51.41 -55.87
CA THR A 5 -22.38 51.02 -54.46
C THR A 5 -21.18 50.11 -54.25
N THR A 6 -20.20 50.58 -53.47
CA THR A 6 -18.95 49.88 -53.15
C THR A 6 -19.17 48.91 -51.97
N ILE A 7 -18.97 47.61 -52.17
CA ILE A 7 -19.00 46.59 -51.11
C ILE A 7 -17.60 46.47 -50.51
N ARG A 8 -17.49 46.62 -49.18
CA ARG A 8 -16.25 46.62 -48.40
C ARG A 8 -15.78 45.17 -48.13
N PRO A 9 -14.49 44.82 -48.29
CA PRO A 9 -14.00 43.50 -47.93
C PRO A 9 -14.03 43.32 -46.40
N GLY A 10 -14.79 42.33 -45.91
CA GLY A 10 -14.80 41.93 -44.51
C GLY A 10 -13.52 41.15 -44.19
N THR A 11 -12.73 41.65 -43.24
CA THR A 11 -11.52 40.98 -42.75
C THR A 11 -11.93 39.78 -41.89
N GLN A 12 -11.70 38.56 -42.37
CA GLN A 12 -11.84 37.34 -41.56
C GLN A 12 -10.66 37.25 -40.58
N THR A 13 -10.93 37.45 -39.30
CA THR A 13 -9.95 37.22 -38.23
C THR A 13 -9.95 35.74 -37.86
N THR A 14 -8.96 35.00 -38.35
CA THR A 14 -8.72 33.61 -37.93
C THR A 14 -8.09 33.60 -36.55
N ILE A 15 -8.81 33.09 -35.54
CA ILE A 15 -8.31 32.96 -34.18
C ILE A 15 -7.26 31.83 -34.15
N PRO A 16 -6.04 32.04 -33.62
CA PRO A 16 -5.06 30.98 -33.50
C PRO A 16 -5.54 29.95 -32.47
N SER A 17 -5.67 28.70 -32.89
CA SER A 17 -5.95 27.58 -31.98
C SER A 17 -4.77 27.41 -31.03
N THR A 18 -4.95 27.77 -29.76
CA THR A 18 -3.97 27.52 -28.69
C THR A 18 -3.87 26.01 -28.42
N THR A 19 -2.87 25.36 -28.98
CA THR A 19 -2.45 24.01 -28.60
C THR A 19 -1.83 24.07 -27.20
N THR A 20 -2.60 23.67 -26.19
CA THR A 20 -2.11 23.56 -24.82
C THR A 20 -1.28 22.28 -24.73
N THR A 21 0.05 22.39 -24.70
CA THR A 21 0.93 21.24 -24.51
C THR A 21 0.77 20.76 -23.06
N ALA A 22 0.19 19.58 -22.87
CA ALA A 22 0.06 18.98 -21.54
C ALA A 22 1.45 18.69 -20.97
N ARG A 23 1.76 19.26 -19.80
CA ARG A 23 3.00 18.98 -19.08
C ARG A 23 3.03 17.49 -18.70
N PRO A 24 4.18 16.80 -18.78
CA PRO A 24 4.30 15.43 -18.30
C PRO A 24 3.84 15.34 -16.84
N THR A 25 2.80 14.55 -16.59
CA THR A 25 2.36 14.22 -15.24
C THR A 25 3.43 13.34 -14.60
N LEU A 26 3.85 13.68 -13.37
CA LEU A 26 4.75 12.81 -12.61
C LEU A 26 4.13 11.41 -12.49
N ALA A 27 4.96 10.38 -12.65
CA ALA A 27 4.51 8.99 -12.46
C ALA A 27 3.83 8.85 -11.09
N PRO A 28 2.76 8.04 -10.97
CA PRO A 28 2.08 7.85 -9.69
C PRO A 28 3.07 7.39 -8.62
N GLN A 29 3.14 8.13 -7.52
CA GLN A 29 3.89 7.70 -6.33
C GLN A 29 3.25 6.39 -5.82
N PRO A 30 4.03 5.34 -5.51
CA PRO A 30 3.50 4.15 -4.86
C PRO A 30 2.77 4.54 -3.56
N SER A 31 1.57 4.00 -3.36
CA SER A 31 0.82 4.25 -2.12
C SER A 31 1.66 3.86 -0.91
N PRO A 32 1.72 4.70 0.15
CA PRO A 32 2.50 4.40 1.33
C PRO A 32 1.93 3.16 2.05
N ILE A 33 2.82 2.33 2.59
CA ILE A 33 2.44 1.18 3.42
C ILE A 33 1.96 1.71 4.78
N PRO A 34 0.70 1.49 5.17
CA PRO A 34 0.19 1.99 6.44
C PRO A 34 0.90 1.30 7.61
N THR A 35 1.23 2.06 8.65
CA THR A 35 1.90 1.56 9.85
C THR A 35 0.89 1.22 10.93
N GLY A 36 0.95 0.01 11.47
CA GLY A 36 0.12 -0.45 12.60
C GLY A 36 0.91 -0.52 13.91
N THR A 37 0.20 -0.56 15.03
CA THR A 37 0.77 -0.89 16.35
C THR A 37 0.19 -2.22 16.82
N TYR A 38 1.03 -3.24 16.91
CA TYR A 38 0.64 -4.60 17.28
C TYR A 38 1.17 -4.93 18.68
N THR A 39 0.27 -5.28 19.60
CA THR A 39 0.61 -5.46 21.03
C THR A 39 0.12 -6.80 21.55
N ILE A 40 1.01 -7.56 22.20
CA ILE A 40 0.66 -8.78 22.96
C ILE A 40 0.98 -8.54 24.43
N SER A 41 0.00 -8.83 25.28
CA SER A 41 0.11 -8.68 26.74
C SER A 41 -0.37 -9.94 27.45
N ASN A 42 0.24 -10.22 28.59
CA ASN A 42 -0.22 -11.23 29.55
C ASN A 42 -0.62 -10.51 30.84
N GLY A 43 -1.93 -10.41 31.08
CA GLY A 43 -2.48 -9.50 32.09
C GLY A 43 -2.03 -8.06 31.84
N ASN A 44 -1.44 -7.43 32.86
CA ASN A 44 -0.98 -6.04 32.78
C ASN A 44 0.45 -5.88 32.23
N ARG A 45 1.09 -6.96 31.75
CA ARG A 45 2.47 -6.93 31.24
C ARG A 45 2.49 -7.11 29.73
N THR A 46 2.96 -6.09 29.01
CA THR A 46 3.24 -6.19 27.58
C THR A 46 4.55 -6.93 27.35
N CYS A 47 4.54 -7.94 26.48
CA CYS A 47 5.74 -8.68 26.09
C CYS A 47 6.18 -8.35 24.65
N ILE A 48 5.24 -7.99 23.77
CA ILE A 48 5.52 -7.57 22.39
C ILE A 48 4.80 -6.25 22.14
N LYS A 49 5.53 -5.27 21.61
CA LYS A 49 4.98 -4.06 21.01
C LYS A 49 5.75 -3.78 19.72
N ALA A 50 5.09 -3.93 18.58
CA ALA A 50 5.69 -3.71 17.27
C ALA A 50 4.95 -2.59 16.55
N VAL A 51 5.68 -1.56 16.13
CA VAL A 51 5.15 -0.46 15.30
C VAL A 51 5.77 -0.61 13.91
N MET A 52 4.99 -1.11 12.95
CA MET A 52 5.52 -1.48 11.63
C MET A 52 4.44 -1.43 10.54
N GLY A 53 4.87 -1.14 9.31
CA GLY A 53 4.07 -1.35 8.10
C GLY A 53 4.35 -2.72 7.51
N LEU A 54 3.30 -3.41 7.06
CA LEU A 54 3.41 -4.77 6.54
C LEU A 54 2.91 -4.82 5.09
N GLN A 55 3.73 -5.41 4.22
CA GLN A 55 3.37 -5.68 2.84
C GLN A 55 3.91 -7.06 2.45
N LEU A 56 3.02 -7.90 1.93
CA LEU A 56 3.38 -9.19 1.37
C LEU A 56 3.55 -9.06 -0.12
N MET A 57 4.49 -9.84 -0.66
CA MET A 57 4.78 -9.89 -2.08
C MET A 57 4.90 -11.35 -2.50
N ALA A 58 4.13 -11.76 -3.50
CA ALA A 58 4.16 -13.11 -4.02
C ALA A 58 4.14 -13.10 -5.55
N GLN A 59 4.84 -14.04 -6.16
CA GLN A 59 4.78 -14.24 -7.61
C GLN A 59 3.52 -15.05 -7.95
N ASN A 60 2.57 -14.43 -8.65
CA ASN A 60 1.43 -15.15 -9.18
C ASN A 60 1.87 -15.86 -10.47
N THR A 61 2.04 -17.18 -10.40
CA THR A 61 2.53 -18.00 -11.52
C THR A 61 1.53 -18.05 -12.69
N GLN A 62 0.22 -17.97 -12.41
CA GLN A 62 -0.82 -17.94 -13.44
C GLN A 62 -0.76 -16.64 -14.25
N LYS A 63 -0.63 -15.50 -13.56
CA LYS A 63 -0.60 -14.17 -14.17
C LYS A 63 0.81 -13.72 -14.58
N LYS A 64 1.84 -14.52 -14.29
CA LYS A 64 3.27 -14.23 -14.52
C LYS A 64 3.71 -12.84 -14.04
N ARG A 65 3.19 -12.40 -12.88
CA ARG A 65 3.48 -11.08 -12.31
C ARG A 65 3.60 -11.13 -10.79
N MET A 66 4.34 -10.17 -10.23
CA MET A 66 4.38 -9.96 -8.78
C MET A 66 3.08 -9.30 -8.32
N GLU A 67 2.45 -9.86 -7.30
CA GLU A 67 1.31 -9.29 -6.62
C GLU A 67 1.74 -8.82 -5.23
N TYR A 68 1.21 -7.67 -4.84
CA TYR A 68 1.55 -6.98 -3.60
C TYR A 68 0.28 -6.81 -2.78
N MET A 69 0.38 -7.07 -1.48
CA MET A 69 -0.73 -6.86 -0.56
C MET A 69 -0.23 -6.12 0.67
N ALA A 70 -0.54 -4.83 0.73
CA ALA A 70 -0.34 -4.03 1.94
C ALA A 70 -1.42 -4.42 2.97
N VAL A 71 -1.00 -4.66 4.21
CA VAL A 71 -1.92 -4.97 5.31
C VAL A 71 -2.50 -3.67 5.84
N ASN A 72 -3.83 -3.55 5.86
CA ASN A 72 -4.50 -2.44 6.53
C ASN A 72 -4.54 -2.70 8.04
N PRO A 73 -3.79 -1.95 8.88
CA PRO A 73 -3.71 -2.22 10.32
C PRO A 73 -5.05 -2.06 11.05
N ASN A 74 -5.99 -1.28 10.50
CA ASN A 74 -7.33 -1.10 11.09
C ASN A 74 -8.26 -2.29 10.83
N GLU A 75 -7.88 -3.19 9.93
CA GLU A 75 -8.65 -4.37 9.53
C GLU A 75 -7.86 -5.66 9.84
N THR A 76 -7.16 -5.67 10.97
CA THR A 76 -6.41 -6.84 11.46
C THR A 76 -6.97 -7.35 12.78
N GLN A 77 -6.87 -8.66 12.99
CA GLN A 77 -7.03 -9.27 14.30
C GLN A 77 -5.66 -9.76 14.80
N ILE A 78 -5.38 -9.46 16.06
CA ILE A 78 -4.10 -9.74 16.70
C ILE A 78 -4.30 -10.82 17.75
N SER A 79 -3.47 -11.86 17.72
CA SER A 79 -3.40 -12.89 18.74
C SER A 79 -1.94 -13.28 18.98
N GLY A 80 -1.66 -14.10 19.99
CA GLY A 80 -0.29 -14.46 20.32
C GLY A 80 -0.13 -14.95 21.73
N SER A 81 1.13 -15.11 22.13
CA SER A 81 1.49 -15.59 23.46
C SER A 81 2.73 -14.87 24.00
N CYS A 82 2.75 -14.68 25.32
CA CYS A 82 3.94 -14.23 26.02
C CYS A 82 4.63 -15.42 26.67
N GLY A 83 5.94 -15.51 26.52
CA GLY A 83 6.78 -16.46 27.24
C GLY A 83 8.14 -15.87 27.57
N MET A 84 8.83 -16.46 28.55
CA MET A 84 10.11 -15.93 29.04
C MET A 84 11.25 -16.07 28.02
N VAL A 85 11.22 -17.14 27.22
CA VAL A 85 12.22 -17.45 26.19
C VAL A 85 11.66 -17.18 24.79
N GLN A 86 10.40 -17.53 24.56
CA GLN A 86 9.74 -17.39 23.27
C GLN A 86 8.42 -16.65 23.44
N SER A 87 8.10 -15.74 22.53
CA SER A 87 6.79 -15.08 22.43
C SER A 87 6.34 -15.04 20.97
N GLU A 88 5.04 -14.97 20.74
CA GLU A 88 4.46 -15.05 19.40
C GLU A 88 3.50 -13.89 19.16
N LEU A 89 3.56 -13.32 17.96
CA LEU A 89 2.63 -12.32 17.45
C LEU A 89 2.02 -12.83 16.15
N ASN A 90 0.72 -13.10 16.18
CA ASN A 90 -0.08 -13.50 15.03
C ASN A 90 -0.96 -12.32 14.59
N ILE A 91 -0.89 -11.97 13.32
CA ILE A 91 -1.68 -10.92 12.69
C ILE A 91 -2.47 -11.56 11.55
N THR A 92 -3.79 -11.56 11.66
CA THR A 92 -4.71 -12.09 10.65
C THR A 92 -5.50 -10.96 10.00
N PHE A 93 -5.77 -11.09 8.71
CA PHE A 93 -6.45 -10.09 7.88
C PHE A 93 -7.16 -10.82 6.73
N SER A 94 -8.02 -10.11 5.98
CA SER A 94 -8.90 -10.71 4.97
C SER A 94 -8.18 -11.59 3.94
N GLY A 95 -6.96 -11.22 3.55
CA GLY A 95 -6.18 -11.98 2.57
C GLY A 95 -5.15 -12.95 3.15
N GLY A 96 -5.12 -13.17 4.48
CA GLY A 96 -4.21 -14.16 5.07
C GLY A 96 -3.74 -13.86 6.49
N PHE A 97 -2.50 -14.28 6.78
CA PHE A 97 -1.89 -14.08 8.08
C PHE A 97 -0.38 -13.86 8.00
N ILE A 98 0.18 -13.19 9.00
CA ILE A 98 1.60 -13.14 9.28
C ILE A 98 1.81 -13.48 10.76
N SER A 99 2.70 -14.42 11.05
CA SER A 99 3.14 -14.78 12.41
C SER A 99 4.62 -14.47 12.59
N PHE A 100 4.96 -13.84 13.72
CA PHE A 100 6.31 -13.58 14.16
C PHE A 100 6.58 -14.37 15.44
N THR A 101 7.62 -15.20 15.42
CA THR A 101 8.17 -15.82 16.63
C THR A 101 9.39 -15.02 17.08
N PHE A 102 9.35 -14.54 18.32
CA PHE A 102 10.46 -13.85 18.97
C PHE A 102 11.15 -14.81 19.93
N VAL A 103 12.47 -14.86 19.90
CA VAL A 103 13.30 -15.60 20.86
C VAL A 103 14.20 -14.63 21.60
N LYS A 104 14.28 -14.81 22.92
CA LYS A 104 15.18 -14.08 23.81
C LYS A 104 16.41 -14.94 24.11
N GLN A 105 17.58 -14.43 23.75
CA GLN A 105 18.88 -14.93 24.17
C GLN A 105 19.59 -13.79 24.90
N ALA A 106 19.36 -13.68 26.21
CA ALA A 106 19.75 -12.48 26.95
C ALA A 106 21.25 -12.13 26.75
N PRO A 107 21.58 -10.85 26.51
CA PRO A 107 20.68 -9.68 26.59
C PRO A 107 19.89 -9.39 25.30
N THR A 108 20.07 -10.17 24.25
CA THR A 108 19.44 -9.93 22.95
C THR A 108 18.09 -10.64 22.82
N TYR A 109 17.27 -10.12 21.91
CA TYR A 109 16.09 -10.81 21.41
C TYR A 109 16.01 -10.53 19.91
N TYR A 110 15.42 -11.47 19.16
CA TYR A 110 15.31 -11.36 17.72
C TYR A 110 14.09 -12.13 17.22
N VAL A 111 13.66 -11.83 16.01
CA VAL A 111 12.65 -12.63 15.31
C VAL A 111 13.33 -13.90 14.80
N SER A 112 12.99 -15.05 15.35
CA SER A 112 13.56 -16.35 14.96
C SER A 112 12.83 -16.97 13.78
N LYS A 113 11.55 -16.64 13.61
CA LYS A 113 10.69 -17.19 12.56
C LYS A 113 9.67 -16.16 12.11
N ILE A 114 9.45 -16.11 10.80
CA ILE A 114 8.32 -15.41 10.19
C ILE A 114 7.58 -16.44 9.35
N GLU A 115 6.29 -16.61 9.62
CA GLU A 115 5.39 -17.41 8.80
C GLU A 115 4.31 -16.54 8.20
N THR A 116 3.92 -16.87 6.98
CA THR A 116 2.92 -16.10 6.25
C THR A 116 2.10 -17.04 5.39
N GLY A 117 0.80 -16.77 5.30
CA GLY A 117 -0.09 -17.38 4.34
C GLY A 117 -0.86 -16.29 3.60
N LEU A 118 -0.99 -16.45 2.29
CA LEU A 118 -1.85 -15.62 1.45
C LEU A 118 -2.97 -16.50 0.89
N GLN A 119 -4.21 -16.04 1.03
CA GLN A 119 -5.34 -16.64 0.34
C GLN A 119 -5.67 -15.75 -0.85
N PHE A 120 -5.45 -16.29 -2.05
CA PHE A 120 -5.93 -15.68 -3.28
C PHE A 120 -7.30 -16.26 -3.57
N SER A 121 -8.34 -15.43 -3.63
CA SER A 121 -9.62 -15.87 -4.16
C SER A 121 -9.42 -16.19 -5.65
N GLU A 122 -9.62 -17.45 -6.03
CA GLU A 122 -9.84 -17.83 -7.42
C GLU A 122 -11.14 -17.17 -7.87
N GLY A 123 -11.03 -16.22 -8.80
CA GLY A 123 -12.18 -15.59 -9.46
C GLY A 123 -12.64 -16.41 -10.64
#